data_AF-A0A7W0UF49-F1
#
_entry.id   AF-A0A7W0UF49-F1
#
_cell.length_a   1.000
_cell.length_b   1.000
_cell.length_c   1.000
_cell.angle_alpha   90.00
_cell.angle_beta   90.00
_cell.angle_gamma   90.00
#
_symmetry.space_group_name_H-M   'P 1'
#
loop_
_entity.id
_entity.type
_entity.pdbx_description
1 polymer ?
#
loop_
_entity_poly.entity_id
_entity_poly.type
_entity_poly.pdbx_seq_one_letter_code
_entity_poly.pdbx_strand_id
1 'polypeptide(L)'
;MKTGEIRADAVSRRFRVHSRQARTLKELFVLRGRTEPTDVWALSDVTLAVQPGEAVGLIGRNGSGKSTLLRLVAGIIKPTGGSIGVGGRIGSLLELGAGFHPDFSGRENVFLNGSMYGLRKREIRERFDEIVAFAELEGSIDRAVRTYSSGMYMRLGFAIAAHLDADVLLLDEVFAVGDEAFQRKCFGKIFEFKQRGGTIVFVSHDATQVERLCERAVLLGDGRKQFDGPTREALVQYRRALAADADPAERAAGLREWGSGEAQIAQARLLGVEGEERQQFLAGEPLSLRLHIVARAPIEPPRLQLELRDDAGLLVASDAVDTARLGWRDGALGGALRYDIESLPLSDGRFHLRLGLSDVTGERPLHWLDDALTFVVYPEGDEGGIVRLEGSWALEEKSEAR
;
A
#
# COMPACT_ATOMS: atom_id res chain seq x y z
N MET A 1 30.52 8.69 7.76
CA MET A 1 29.05 8.61 7.86
C MET A 1 28.69 8.14 9.25
N LYS A 2 27.63 8.68 9.86
CA LYS A 2 27.15 8.22 11.16
C LYS A 2 26.55 6.81 11.00
N THR A 3 26.63 5.97 12.03
CA THR A 3 25.95 4.67 12.05
C THR A 3 24.45 4.87 11.86
N GLY A 4 23.84 4.13 10.93
CA GLY A 4 22.43 4.28 10.53
C GLY A 4 22.18 5.31 9.42
N GLU A 5 23.14 6.17 9.07
CA GLU A 5 22.95 7.19 8.04
C GLU A 5 23.00 6.57 6.64
N ILE A 6 22.08 6.97 5.75
CA ILE A 6 22.12 6.65 4.31
C ILE A 6 22.22 7.96 3.54
N ARG A 7 23.16 8.03 2.59
CA ARG A 7 23.32 9.19 1.71
C ARG A 7 23.51 8.75 0.27
N ALA A 8 22.61 9.18 -0.59
CA ALA A 8 22.68 9.06 -2.03
C ALA A 8 22.78 10.47 -2.63
N ASP A 9 23.81 10.71 -3.43
CA ASP A 9 24.07 12.00 -4.08
C ASP A 9 24.08 11.80 -5.60
N ALA A 10 23.10 12.40 -6.27
CA ALA A 10 22.87 12.32 -7.72
C ALA A 10 23.03 10.90 -8.30
N VAL A 11 22.48 9.90 -7.62
CA VAL A 11 22.66 8.50 -7.98
C VAL A 11 21.89 8.15 -9.25
N SER A 12 22.62 7.61 -10.22
CA SER A 12 22.10 7.19 -11.51
C SER A 12 22.48 5.73 -11.76
N ARG A 13 21.54 4.94 -12.32
CA ARG A 13 21.76 3.54 -12.65
C ARG A 13 21.20 3.18 -14.01
N ARG A 14 22.09 2.75 -14.91
CA ARG A 14 21.80 2.30 -16.26
C ARG A 14 21.99 0.79 -16.38
N PHE A 15 21.04 0.12 -16.99
CA PHE A 15 21.14 -1.28 -17.39
C PHE A 15 21.18 -1.38 -18.90
N ARG A 16 22.09 -2.21 -19.42
CA ARG A 16 22.17 -2.50 -20.86
C ARG A 16 21.39 -3.78 -21.14
N VAL A 17 20.22 -3.64 -21.74
CA VAL A 17 19.32 -4.74 -22.06
C VAL A 17 19.64 -5.25 -23.46
N HIS A 18 19.94 -6.54 -23.58
CA HIS A 18 20.15 -7.20 -24.86
C HIS A 18 18.86 -7.93 -25.22
N SER A 19 18.16 -7.50 -26.26
CA SER A 19 16.95 -8.17 -26.71
C SER A 19 17.30 -9.56 -27.26
N ARG A 20 16.76 -10.61 -26.61
CA ARG A 20 16.91 -12.04 -26.92
C ARG A 20 18.36 -12.55 -27.06
N GLN A 21 18.82 -13.28 -26.06
CA GLN A 21 19.97 -14.18 -26.24
C GLN A 21 19.56 -15.30 -27.21
N ALA A 22 20.26 -15.41 -28.34
CA ALA A 22 20.12 -16.55 -29.25
C ALA A 22 20.44 -17.84 -28.48
N ARG A 23 19.45 -18.72 -28.33
CA ARG A 23 19.64 -20.04 -27.70
C ARG A 23 20.11 -21.08 -28.72
N THR A 24 20.05 -20.77 -30.01
CA THR A 24 20.43 -21.68 -31.09
C THR A 24 21.36 -21.02 -32.13
N LEU A 25 22.19 -21.84 -32.79
CA LEU A 25 23.06 -21.39 -33.89
C LEU A 25 22.27 -20.78 -35.07
N LYS A 26 21.02 -21.24 -35.30
CA LYS A 26 20.13 -20.67 -36.33
C LYS A 26 19.67 -19.26 -35.97
N GLU A 27 19.32 -19.00 -34.71
CA GLU A 27 18.98 -17.66 -34.22
C GLU A 27 20.18 -16.70 -34.31
N LEU A 28 21.41 -17.20 -34.09
CA LEU A 28 22.63 -16.39 -34.20
C LEU A 28 22.87 -15.86 -35.63
N PHE A 29 22.49 -16.63 -36.65
CA PHE A 29 22.56 -16.20 -38.05
C PHE A 29 21.44 -15.22 -38.42
N VAL A 30 20.26 -15.34 -37.83
CA VAL A 30 19.11 -14.44 -38.06
C VAL A 30 19.27 -13.11 -37.32
N LEU A 31 19.88 -13.13 -36.13
CA LEU A 31 20.11 -11.95 -35.28
C LEU A 31 21.42 -11.21 -35.63
N ARG A 32 22.21 -11.72 -36.59
CA ARG A 32 23.42 -11.06 -37.12
C ARG A 32 23.03 -9.76 -37.83
N GLY A 33 22.89 -8.70 -37.05
CA GLY A 33 22.67 -7.32 -37.52
C GLY A 33 21.40 -6.62 -37.00
N ARG A 34 20.64 -7.18 -36.04
CA ARG A 34 19.34 -6.61 -35.64
C ARG A 34 19.02 -6.45 -34.14
N THR A 35 20.01 -6.57 -33.26
CA THR A 35 19.77 -6.35 -31.82
C THR A 35 20.83 -5.44 -31.22
N GLU A 36 20.69 -4.14 -31.49
CA GLU A 36 21.44 -3.14 -30.73
C GLU A 36 21.02 -3.20 -29.25
N PRO A 37 21.97 -3.22 -28.30
CA PRO A 37 21.65 -3.17 -26.89
C PRO A 37 20.91 -1.87 -26.56
N THR A 38 19.76 -1.97 -25.92
CA THR A 38 19.02 -0.80 -25.45
C THR A 38 19.46 -0.46 -24.04
N ASP A 39 19.86 0.80 -23.84
CA ASP A 39 20.21 1.30 -22.52
C ASP A 39 18.93 1.78 -21.81
N VAL A 40 18.61 1.16 -20.67
CA VAL A 40 17.46 1.49 -19.83
C VAL A 40 17.96 2.14 -18.54
N TRP A 41 17.52 3.36 -18.27
CA TRP A 41 17.83 4.07 -17.03
C TRP A 41 16.80 3.70 -15.97
N ALA A 42 17.23 2.95 -14.95
CA ALA A 42 16.37 2.57 -13.83
C ALA A 42 16.34 3.66 -12.74
N LEU A 43 17.41 4.45 -12.62
CA LEU A 43 17.47 5.64 -11.79
C LEU A 43 18.25 6.74 -12.51
N SER A 44 17.82 7.99 -12.32
CA SER A 44 18.43 9.19 -12.91
C SER A 44 18.50 10.31 -11.88
N ASP A 45 19.70 10.62 -11.42
CA ASP A 45 20.07 11.73 -10.55
C ASP A 45 19.29 11.79 -9.22
N VAL A 46 19.12 10.64 -8.58
CA VAL A 46 18.38 10.53 -7.31
C VAL A 46 19.26 10.96 -6.14
N THR A 47 18.84 12.01 -5.44
CA THR A 47 19.47 12.47 -4.19
C THR A 47 18.54 12.21 -3.01
N LEU A 48 19.04 11.48 -2.01
CA LEU A 48 18.31 11.05 -0.82
C LEU A 48 19.25 11.07 0.39
N ALA A 49 18.78 11.58 1.53
CA ALA A 49 19.46 11.45 2.80
C ALA A 49 18.49 10.90 3.84
N VAL A 50 18.86 9.82 4.53
CA VAL A 50 18.10 9.22 5.63
C VAL A 50 18.93 9.35 6.89
N GLN A 51 18.34 9.94 7.93
CA GLN A 51 19.03 10.15 9.20
C GLN A 51 19.00 8.88 10.05
N PRO A 52 19.98 8.68 10.95
CA PRO A 52 19.96 7.57 11.90
C PRO A 52 18.66 7.53 12.72
N GLY A 53 18.06 6.34 12.82
CA GLY A 53 16.81 6.10 13.56
C GLY A 53 15.54 6.48 12.82
N GLU A 54 15.66 7.00 11.60
CA GLU A 54 14.53 7.37 10.77
C GLU A 54 13.92 6.14 10.06
N ALA A 55 12.59 6.13 9.90
CA ALA A 55 11.88 5.17 9.06
C ALA A 55 11.31 5.88 7.83
N VAL A 56 11.83 5.54 6.65
CA VAL A 56 11.46 6.18 5.38
C VAL A 56 10.78 5.19 4.44
N GLY A 57 9.59 5.57 3.98
CA GLY A 57 8.86 4.83 2.95
C GLY A 57 9.40 5.16 1.54
N LEU A 58 9.61 4.14 0.71
CA LEU A 58 9.87 4.29 -0.72
C LEU A 58 8.64 3.82 -1.50
N ILE A 59 7.92 4.77 -2.08
CA ILE A 59 6.66 4.53 -2.80
C ILE A 59 6.79 4.94 -4.27
N GLY A 60 5.91 4.42 -5.13
CA GLY A 60 5.93 4.66 -6.57
C GLY A 60 5.47 3.47 -7.38
N ARG A 61 5.21 3.68 -8.68
CA ARG A 61 4.70 2.63 -9.59
C ARG A 61 5.66 1.47 -9.74
N ASN A 62 5.20 0.35 -10.30
CA ASN A 62 6.09 -0.70 -10.76
C ASN A 62 7.02 -0.14 -11.84
N GLY A 63 8.31 -0.47 -11.77
CA GLY A 63 9.32 0.09 -12.68
C GLY A 63 9.83 1.49 -12.32
N SER A 64 9.32 2.15 -11.27
CA SER A 64 9.79 3.50 -10.85
C SER A 64 11.23 3.56 -10.33
N GLY A 65 11.85 2.41 -10.06
CA GLY A 65 13.25 2.33 -9.59
C GLY A 65 13.42 1.97 -8.12
N LYS A 66 12.34 1.75 -7.34
CA LYS A 66 12.38 1.37 -5.90
C LYS A 66 13.38 0.25 -5.59
N SER A 67 13.15 -0.96 -6.10
CA SER A 67 14.04 -2.10 -5.84
C SER A 67 15.47 -1.89 -6.38
N THR A 68 15.64 -1.06 -7.42
CA THR A 68 16.99 -0.67 -7.90
C THR A 68 17.69 0.22 -6.86
N LEU A 69 16.98 1.20 -6.30
CA LEU A 69 17.50 2.05 -5.23
C LEU A 69 17.84 1.23 -3.99
N LEU A 70 16.98 0.30 -3.57
CA LEU A 70 17.30 -0.56 -2.41
C LEU A 70 18.50 -1.46 -2.68
N ARG A 71 18.64 -2.03 -3.87
CA ARG A 71 19.83 -2.84 -4.22
C ARG A 71 21.12 -2.01 -4.23
N LEU A 72 21.04 -0.72 -4.57
CA LEU A 72 22.18 0.20 -4.47
C LEU A 72 22.51 0.52 -3.01
N VAL A 73 21.50 0.81 -2.19
CA VAL A 73 21.66 1.03 -0.74
C VAL A 73 22.28 -0.21 -0.10
N ALA A 74 21.79 -1.40 -0.44
CA ALA A 74 22.30 -2.69 0.04
C ALA A 74 23.73 -3.02 -0.45
N GLY A 75 24.27 -2.27 -1.41
CA GLY A 75 25.58 -2.55 -2.00
C GLY A 75 25.61 -3.77 -2.95
N ILE A 76 24.45 -4.32 -3.31
CA ILE A 76 24.33 -5.48 -4.21
C ILE A 76 24.75 -5.09 -5.64
N ILE A 77 24.41 -3.88 -6.06
CA ILE A 77 24.83 -3.31 -7.34
C ILE A 77 25.53 -1.96 -7.12
N LYS A 78 26.39 -1.57 -8.05
CA LYS A 78 27.07 -0.26 -8.02
C LYS A 78 26.33 0.79 -8.85
N PRO A 79 26.33 2.07 -8.46
CA PRO A 79 25.79 3.13 -9.29
C PRO A 79 26.58 3.26 -10.61
N THR A 80 25.91 3.71 -11.66
CA THR A 80 26.56 4.09 -12.93
C THR A 80 27.10 5.52 -12.86
N GLY A 81 26.45 6.38 -12.09
CA GLY A 81 26.89 7.74 -11.78
C GLY A 81 26.41 8.18 -10.40
N GLY A 82 26.99 9.26 -9.88
CA GLY A 82 26.75 9.70 -8.50
C GLY A 82 27.43 8.82 -7.45
N SER A 83 27.04 8.98 -6.19
CA SER A 83 27.59 8.20 -5.08
C SER A 83 26.53 7.80 -4.08
N ILE A 84 26.69 6.61 -3.50
CA ILE A 84 25.84 6.13 -2.42
C ILE A 84 26.71 5.58 -1.29
N GLY A 85 26.35 5.94 -0.07
CA GLY A 85 27.01 5.48 1.14
C GLY A 85 25.99 5.11 2.20
N VAL A 86 26.35 4.13 3.03
CA VAL A 86 25.57 3.68 4.18
C VAL A 86 26.54 3.54 5.36
N GLY A 87 26.19 4.11 6.51
CA GLY A 87 26.94 3.97 7.75
C GLY A 87 26.45 2.77 8.56
N GLY A 88 27.35 1.83 8.85
CA GLY A 88 27.03 0.67 9.69
C GLY A 88 26.68 -0.60 8.89
N ARG A 89 26.08 -1.57 9.57
CA ARG A 89 25.67 -2.88 9.03
C ARG A 89 24.26 -2.80 8.45
N ILE A 90 24.11 -3.34 7.24
CA ILE A 90 22.82 -3.42 6.56
C ILE A 90 22.21 -4.80 6.79
N GLY A 91 21.04 -4.84 7.41
CA GLY A 91 20.12 -5.96 7.35
C GLY A 91 19.21 -5.77 6.15
N SER A 92 19.11 -6.77 5.28
CA SER A 92 18.31 -6.69 4.06
C SER A 92 17.34 -7.85 4.01
N LEU A 93 16.05 -7.53 3.91
CA LEU A 93 14.97 -8.49 3.67
C LEU A 93 14.56 -8.51 2.18
N LEU A 94 15.38 -7.95 1.30
CA LEU A 94 15.15 -7.88 -0.16
C LEU A 94 15.08 -9.25 -0.84
N GLU A 95 15.90 -10.19 -0.36
CA GLU A 95 16.01 -11.53 -0.94
C GLU A 95 15.99 -12.55 0.20
N LEU A 96 14.81 -12.71 0.81
CA LEU A 96 14.57 -13.67 1.88
C LEU A 96 15.02 -15.07 1.46
N GLY A 97 15.99 -15.63 2.19
CA GLY A 97 16.59 -16.94 1.89
C GLY A 97 17.66 -16.91 0.80
N ALA A 98 18.04 -15.75 0.26
CA ALA A 98 19.24 -15.64 -0.56
C ALA A 98 20.46 -16.13 0.23
N GLY A 99 21.23 -17.02 -0.40
CA GLY A 99 22.34 -17.71 0.23
C GLY A 99 21.96 -18.98 0.99
N PHE A 100 20.68 -19.39 1.01
CA PHE A 100 20.34 -20.73 1.48
C PHE A 100 20.85 -21.79 0.52
N HIS A 101 21.48 -22.82 1.08
CA HIS A 101 21.85 -24.02 0.36
C HIS A 101 20.72 -25.05 0.46
N PRO A 102 20.13 -25.50 -0.67
CA PRO A 102 18.93 -26.34 -0.67
C PRO A 102 19.14 -27.71 0.00
N ASP A 103 20.35 -28.26 -0.11
CA ASP A 103 20.68 -29.56 0.52
C ASP A 103 21.09 -29.45 1.98
N PHE A 104 21.28 -28.23 2.50
CA PHE A 104 21.59 -28.02 3.91
C PHE A 104 20.30 -27.99 4.72
N SER A 105 20.40 -28.45 5.97
CA SER A 105 19.34 -28.30 6.96
C SER A 105 19.01 -26.83 7.22
N GLY A 106 17.82 -26.55 7.75
CA GLY A 106 17.49 -25.21 8.25
C GLY A 106 18.52 -24.71 9.25
N ARG A 107 18.99 -25.57 10.16
CA ARG A 107 20.07 -25.27 11.12
C ARG A 107 21.34 -24.80 10.42
N GLU A 108 21.85 -25.57 9.47
CA GLU A 108 23.05 -25.22 8.72
C GLU A 108 22.87 -23.91 7.95
N ASN A 109 21.68 -23.68 7.40
CA ASN A 109 21.33 -22.43 6.74
C ASN A 109 21.29 -21.22 7.69
N VAL A 110 20.86 -21.37 8.94
CA VAL A 110 20.98 -20.31 9.96
C VAL A 110 22.44 -19.91 10.17
N PHE A 111 23.34 -20.89 10.31
CA PHE A 111 24.77 -20.61 10.47
C PHE A 111 25.42 -20.01 9.23
N LEU A 112 25.10 -20.54 8.06
CA LEU A 112 25.63 -20.07 6.78
C LEU A 112 25.20 -18.62 6.53
N ASN A 113 23.91 -18.35 6.64
CA ASN A 113 23.33 -17.04 6.35
C ASN A 113 23.75 -15.99 7.40
N GLY A 114 23.72 -16.32 8.69
CA GLY A 114 24.24 -15.43 9.74
C GLY A 114 25.70 -15.05 9.53
N SER A 115 26.53 -15.98 9.03
CA SER A 115 27.93 -15.69 8.71
C SER A 115 28.09 -14.76 7.50
N MET A 116 27.22 -14.87 6.49
CA MET A 116 27.22 -13.93 5.35
C MET A 116 26.90 -12.49 5.77
N TYR A 117 26.05 -12.34 6.79
CA TYR A 117 25.74 -11.04 7.41
C TYR A 117 26.79 -10.58 8.44
N GLY A 118 27.92 -11.27 8.53
CA GLY A 118 29.07 -10.86 9.35
C GLY A 118 28.97 -11.24 10.82
N LEU A 119 28.02 -12.11 11.22
CA LEU A 119 27.97 -12.65 12.58
C LEU A 119 29.04 -13.72 12.78
N ARG A 120 29.68 -13.72 13.95
CA ARG A 120 30.55 -14.80 14.39
C ARG A 120 29.69 -16.00 14.79
N LYS A 121 30.25 -17.19 14.64
CA LYS A 121 29.58 -18.45 15.03
C LYS A 121 29.04 -18.47 16.47
N ARG A 122 29.70 -17.76 17.41
CA ARG A 122 29.23 -17.64 18.80
C ARG A 122 27.94 -16.82 18.89
N GLU A 123 27.90 -15.68 18.20
CA GLU A 123 26.75 -14.76 18.15
C GLU A 123 25.52 -15.43 17.53
N ILE A 124 25.73 -16.26 16.50
CA ILE A 124 24.65 -17.04 15.88
C ILE A 124 24.12 -18.09 16.86
N ARG A 125 25.01 -18.77 17.60
CA ARG A 125 24.61 -19.80 18.57
C ARG A 125 23.79 -19.22 19.71
N GLU A 126 24.16 -18.04 20.21
CA GLU A 126 23.45 -17.33 21.29
C GLU A 126 22.01 -16.98 20.88
N ARG A 127 21.75 -16.74 19.59
CA ARG A 127 20.42 -16.38 19.05
C ARG A 127 19.68 -17.55 18.40
N PHE A 128 20.29 -18.73 18.31
CA PHE A 128 19.79 -19.82 17.48
C PHE A 128 18.39 -20.26 17.90
N ASP A 129 18.18 -20.50 19.20
CA ASP A 129 16.89 -20.98 19.70
C ASP A 129 15.78 -19.93 19.52
N GLU A 130 16.09 -18.65 19.67
CA GLU A 130 15.17 -17.54 19.40
C GLU A 130 14.78 -17.46 17.91
N ILE A 131 15.74 -17.64 17.00
CA ILE A 131 15.49 -17.67 15.55
C ILE A 131 14.55 -18.84 15.21
N VAL A 132 14.81 -20.04 15.75
CA VAL A 132 13.99 -21.23 15.47
C VAL A 132 12.58 -21.08 16.03
N ALA A 133 12.45 -20.59 17.27
CA ALA A 133 11.15 -20.35 17.89
C ALA A 133 10.36 -19.25 17.18
N PHE A 134 11.03 -18.19 16.72
CA PHE A 134 10.38 -17.15 15.93
C PHE A 134 9.86 -17.71 14.61
N ALA A 135 10.64 -18.56 13.93
CA ALA A 135 10.25 -19.19 12.67
C ALA A 135 9.16 -20.25 12.81
N GLU A 136 8.91 -20.76 14.03
CA GLU A 136 8.02 -21.90 14.31
C GLU A 136 8.46 -23.18 13.59
N LEU A 137 9.77 -23.46 13.60
CA LEU A 137 10.39 -24.55 12.84
C LEU A 137 11.11 -25.60 13.70
N GLU A 138 10.85 -25.66 15.01
CA GLU A 138 11.51 -26.57 15.96
C GLU A 138 11.53 -28.02 15.48
N GLY A 139 10.41 -28.52 14.93
CA GLY A 139 10.27 -29.89 14.43
C GLY A 139 10.83 -30.13 13.02
N SER A 140 11.23 -29.07 12.30
CA SER A 140 11.71 -29.15 10.91
C SER A 140 13.10 -28.55 10.69
N ILE A 141 13.71 -27.95 11.72
CA ILE A 141 14.97 -27.20 11.60
C ILE A 141 16.13 -28.07 11.11
N ASP A 142 16.14 -29.36 11.43
CA ASP A 142 17.18 -30.31 11.02
C ASP A 142 16.89 -30.99 9.66
N ARG A 143 15.77 -30.66 9.01
CA ARG A 143 15.44 -31.13 7.65
C ARG A 143 16.05 -30.21 6.59
N ALA A 144 16.43 -30.78 5.44
CA ALA A 144 16.96 -30.03 4.31
C ALA A 144 15.97 -28.97 3.82
N VAL A 145 16.45 -27.76 3.54
CA VAL A 145 15.59 -26.62 3.16
C VAL A 145 14.85 -26.86 1.85
N ARG A 146 15.36 -27.72 0.94
CA ARG A 146 14.62 -28.13 -0.27
C ARG A 146 13.29 -28.84 0.02
N THR A 147 13.08 -29.35 1.24
CA THR A 147 11.81 -29.98 1.65
C THR A 147 10.87 -29.00 2.35
N TYR A 148 11.25 -27.74 2.50
CA TYR A 148 10.43 -26.72 3.16
C TYR A 148 9.31 -26.28 2.20
N SER A 149 8.15 -25.97 2.75
CA SER A 149 7.17 -25.17 2.01
C SER A 149 7.71 -23.76 1.78
N SER A 150 7.13 -23.03 0.83
CA SER A 150 7.46 -21.61 0.61
C SER A 150 7.31 -20.80 1.91
N GLY A 151 6.25 -21.06 2.69
CA GLY A 151 6.05 -20.43 4.00
C GLY A 151 7.18 -20.71 4.98
N MET A 152 7.57 -21.99 5.16
CA MET A 152 8.68 -22.36 6.05
C MET A 152 10.00 -21.72 5.61
N TYR A 153 10.28 -21.73 4.31
CA TYR A 153 11.47 -21.12 3.72
C TYR A 153 11.56 -19.63 4.06
N MET A 154 10.46 -18.90 3.84
CA MET A 154 10.44 -17.46 4.09
C MET A 154 10.41 -17.12 5.58
N ARG A 155 9.72 -17.91 6.41
CA ARG A 155 9.73 -17.76 7.88
C ARG A 155 11.15 -17.87 8.43
N LEU A 156 11.92 -18.86 7.97
CA LEU A 156 13.32 -19.01 8.38
C LEU A 156 14.17 -17.82 7.92
N GLY A 157 14.03 -17.40 6.66
CA GLY A 157 14.76 -16.24 6.14
C GLY A 157 14.48 -14.96 6.94
N PHE A 158 13.20 -14.72 7.28
CA PHE A 158 12.80 -13.56 8.07
C PHE A 158 13.32 -13.67 9.49
N ALA A 159 13.19 -14.84 10.12
CA ALA A 159 13.65 -15.06 11.48
C ALA A 159 15.15 -14.79 11.62
N ILE A 160 15.97 -15.25 10.67
CA ILE A 160 17.40 -14.95 10.67
C ILE A 160 17.62 -13.44 10.56
N ALA A 161 17.04 -12.80 9.54
CA ALA A 161 17.21 -11.37 9.29
C ALA A 161 16.75 -10.47 10.45
N ALA A 162 15.65 -10.81 11.10
CA ALA A 162 15.11 -10.07 12.25
C ALA A 162 15.99 -10.16 13.51
N HIS A 163 16.84 -11.18 13.62
CA HIS A 163 17.78 -11.37 14.72
C HIS A 163 19.22 -10.99 14.36
N LEU A 164 19.45 -10.35 13.20
CA LEU A 164 20.73 -9.75 12.86
C LEU A 164 20.94 -8.43 13.61
N ASP A 165 22.18 -8.17 14.00
CA ASP A 165 22.58 -6.86 14.49
C ASP A 165 22.80 -5.91 13.30
N ALA A 166 21.72 -5.29 12.85
CA ALA A 166 21.73 -4.28 11.78
C ALA A 166 21.54 -2.87 12.34
N ASP A 167 22.20 -1.90 11.69
CA ASP A 167 22.03 -0.46 11.93
C ASP A 167 21.00 0.14 10.95
N VAL A 168 20.91 -0.46 9.76
CA VAL A 168 19.95 -0.12 8.70
C VAL A 168 19.20 -1.38 8.28
N LEU A 169 17.87 -1.32 8.25
CA LEU A 169 17.00 -2.42 7.80
C LEU A 169 16.29 -2.03 6.50
N LEU A 170 16.52 -2.81 5.45
CA LEU A 170 15.87 -2.66 4.15
C LEU A 170 14.75 -3.68 4.01
N LEU A 171 13.54 -3.20 3.72
CA LEU A 171 12.31 -4.00 3.64
C LEU A 171 11.69 -3.82 2.26
N ASP A 172 11.45 -4.90 1.50
CA ASP A 172 10.79 -4.87 0.19
C ASP A 172 9.63 -5.87 0.13
N GLU A 173 8.41 -5.38 0.30
CA GLU A 173 7.16 -6.16 0.22
C GLU A 173 7.11 -7.42 1.12
N VAL A 174 7.88 -7.42 2.20
CA VAL A 174 8.10 -8.62 3.05
C VAL A 174 6.91 -9.03 3.90
N PHE A 175 5.87 -8.19 3.98
CA PHE A 175 4.70 -8.44 4.83
C PHE A 175 3.64 -9.32 4.15
N ALA A 176 3.73 -9.59 2.85
CA ALA A 176 2.77 -10.46 2.14
C ALA A 176 2.99 -11.97 2.42
N VAL A 177 3.69 -12.32 3.50
CA VAL A 177 4.29 -13.63 3.70
C VAL A 177 3.81 -14.24 5.01
N GLY A 178 3.42 -15.52 4.97
CA GLY A 178 2.94 -16.26 6.13
C GLY A 178 1.46 -16.00 6.43
N ASP A 179 1.01 -16.50 7.58
CA ASP A 179 -0.33 -16.22 8.10
C ASP A 179 -0.34 -14.89 8.85
N GLU A 180 -1.54 -14.40 9.19
CA GLU A 180 -1.73 -13.14 9.91
C GLU A 180 -0.99 -13.12 11.26
N ALA A 181 -0.89 -14.27 11.94
CA ALA A 181 -0.19 -14.39 13.21
C ALA A 181 1.32 -14.15 13.04
N PHE A 182 1.95 -14.73 12.02
CA PHE A 182 3.36 -14.52 11.70
C PHE A 182 3.63 -13.09 11.22
N GLN A 183 2.73 -12.51 10.43
CA GLN A 183 2.85 -11.10 10.01
C GLN A 183 2.84 -10.15 11.21
N ARG A 184 1.97 -10.37 12.20
CA ARG A 184 1.95 -9.59 13.46
C ARG A 184 3.28 -9.71 14.21
N LYS A 185 3.89 -10.90 14.28
CA LYS A 185 5.24 -11.10 14.86
C LYS A 185 6.31 -10.30 14.10
N CYS A 186 6.26 -10.31 12.77
CA CYS A 186 7.18 -9.57 11.92
C CYS A 186 7.09 -8.06 12.16
N PHE A 187 5.87 -7.50 12.19
CA PHE A 187 5.64 -6.10 12.52
C PHE A 187 6.15 -5.75 13.92
N GLY A 188 5.91 -6.61 14.92
CA GLY A 188 6.42 -6.42 16.27
C GLY A 188 7.94 -6.28 16.31
N LYS A 189 8.67 -7.16 15.62
CA LYS A 189 10.14 -7.10 15.56
C LYS A 189 10.67 -5.86 14.82
N ILE A 190 10.02 -5.45 13.75
CA ILE A 190 10.39 -4.23 13.01
C ILE A 190 10.13 -2.99 13.87
N PHE A 191 9.05 -2.98 14.65
CA PHE A 191 8.75 -1.88 15.57
C PHE A 191 9.74 -1.84 16.75
N GLU A 192 10.15 -2.99 17.29
CA GLU A 192 11.24 -3.10 18.26
C GLU A 192 12.56 -2.54 17.69
N PHE A 193 12.86 -2.88 16.43
CA PHE A 193 14.03 -2.35 15.70
C PHE A 193 13.99 -0.82 15.55
N LYS A 194 12.82 -0.25 15.24
CA LYS A 194 12.62 1.21 15.19
C LYS A 194 12.82 1.85 16.56
N GLN A 195 12.22 1.29 17.61
CA GLN A 195 12.28 1.83 18.98
C GLN A 195 13.70 1.85 19.57
N ARG A 196 14.56 0.89 19.20
CA ARG A 196 15.99 0.90 19.59
C ARG A 196 16.84 1.88 18.77
N GLY A 197 16.24 2.71 17.91
CA GLY A 197 16.92 3.71 17.10
C GLY A 197 17.51 3.16 15.78
N GLY A 198 17.04 2.01 15.31
CA GLY A 198 17.43 1.46 14.02
C GLY A 198 16.82 2.23 12.84
N THR A 199 17.57 2.37 11.76
CA THR A 199 17.12 3.09 10.56
C THR A 199 16.40 2.14 9.60
N ILE A 200 15.24 2.52 9.08
CA ILE A 200 14.42 1.66 8.22
C ILE A 200 14.21 2.31 6.86
N VAL A 201 14.40 1.55 5.79
CA VAL A 201 13.92 1.89 4.45
C VAL A 201 12.91 0.84 4.02
N PHE A 202 11.67 1.28 3.79
CA PHE A 202 10.55 0.38 3.57
C PHE A 202 9.88 0.61 2.22
N VAL A 203 9.83 -0.42 1.38
CA VAL A 203 9.03 -0.44 0.15
C VAL A 203 7.77 -1.25 0.40
N SER A 204 6.63 -0.62 0.15
CA SER A 204 5.35 -1.29 0.09
C SER A 204 4.41 -0.56 -0.86
N HIS A 205 3.51 -1.31 -1.47
CA HIS A 205 2.37 -0.79 -2.21
C HIS A 205 1.14 -0.57 -1.31
N ASP A 206 1.17 -1.04 -0.05
CA ASP A 206 0.10 -0.85 0.93
C ASP A 206 0.30 0.45 1.71
N ALA A 207 -0.55 1.44 1.43
CA ALA A 207 -0.54 2.75 2.07
C ALA A 207 -0.64 2.65 3.61
N THR A 208 -1.44 1.72 4.12
CA THR A 208 -1.66 1.52 5.56
C THR A 208 -0.36 1.10 6.26
N GLN A 209 0.42 0.24 5.62
CA GLN A 209 1.70 -0.22 6.17
C GLN A 209 2.73 0.91 6.18
N VAL A 210 2.78 1.71 5.11
CA VAL A 210 3.70 2.85 5.01
C VAL A 210 3.35 3.90 6.07
N GLU A 211 2.07 4.24 6.25
CA GLU A 211 1.62 5.17 7.29
C GLU A 211 1.90 4.69 8.72
N ARG A 212 1.75 3.39 8.99
CA ARG A 212 2.01 2.82 10.31
C ARG A 212 3.50 2.85 10.68
N LEU A 213 4.39 2.68 9.70
CA LEU A 213 5.82 2.50 9.96
C LEU A 213 6.65 3.77 9.75
N CYS A 214 6.30 4.56 8.75
CA CYS A 214 7.14 5.65 8.24
C CYS A 214 6.49 7.02 8.45
N GLU A 215 7.24 7.96 9.00
CA GLU A 215 6.81 9.37 9.16
C GLU A 215 7.08 10.18 7.89
N ARG A 216 8.12 9.81 7.15
CA ARG A 216 8.51 10.39 5.86
C ARG A 216 8.42 9.34 4.76
N ALA A 217 8.00 9.73 3.57
CA ALA A 217 8.08 8.89 2.39
C ALA A 217 8.59 9.65 1.16
N VAL A 218 9.23 8.89 0.27
CA VAL A 218 9.81 9.37 -0.97
C VAL A 218 9.08 8.72 -2.12
N LEU A 219 8.52 9.55 -2.99
CA LEU A 219 7.87 9.12 -4.22
C LEU A 219 8.89 9.06 -5.34
N LEU A 220 9.08 7.86 -5.90
CA LEU A 220 9.83 7.64 -7.12
C LEU A 220 8.90 7.48 -8.32
N GLY A 221 9.27 8.08 -9.44
CA GLY A 221 8.64 7.84 -10.73
C GLY A 221 9.63 8.06 -11.87
N ASP A 222 9.59 7.17 -12.87
CA ASP A 222 10.51 7.16 -14.01
C ASP A 222 12.00 7.26 -13.63
N GLY A 223 12.38 6.60 -12.54
CA GLY A 223 13.74 6.59 -12.03
C GLY A 223 14.18 7.89 -11.35
N ARG A 224 13.29 8.85 -11.13
CA ARG A 224 13.58 10.14 -10.47
C ARG A 224 12.80 10.27 -9.17
N LYS A 225 13.34 11.09 -8.26
CA LYS A 225 12.64 11.51 -7.04
C LYS A 225 11.63 12.59 -7.39
N GLN A 226 10.35 12.28 -7.27
CA GLN A 226 9.25 13.21 -7.52
C GLN A 226 8.86 13.97 -6.25
N PHE A 227 8.90 13.30 -5.09
CA PHE A 227 8.57 13.90 -3.80
C PHE A 227 9.37 13.28 -2.67
N ASP A 228 9.60 14.05 -1.60
CA ASP A 228 10.32 13.65 -0.38
C ASP A 228 9.79 14.50 0.78
N GLY A 229 8.96 13.91 1.64
CA GLY A 229 8.24 14.65 2.67
C GLY A 229 7.32 13.77 3.51
N PRO A 230 6.38 14.35 4.27
CA PRO A 230 5.48 13.60 5.15
C PRO A 230 4.75 12.48 4.40
N THR A 231 4.65 11.30 5.02
CA THR A 231 4.09 10.10 4.39
C THR A 231 2.71 10.32 3.78
N ARG A 232 1.82 11.03 4.47
CA ARG A 232 0.47 11.33 3.98
C ARG A 232 0.50 12.13 2.67
N GLU A 233 1.31 13.17 2.60
CA GLU A 233 1.44 13.99 1.37
C GLU A 233 2.02 13.18 0.22
N ALA A 234 3.04 12.35 0.49
CA ALA A 234 3.63 11.48 -0.52
C ALA A 234 2.60 10.49 -1.08
N LEU A 235 1.75 9.90 -0.23
CA LEU A 235 0.69 8.98 -0.64
C LEU A 235 -0.39 9.69 -1.48
N VAL A 236 -0.79 10.90 -1.11
CA VAL A 236 -1.71 11.73 -1.92
C VAL A 236 -1.13 11.96 -3.31
N GLN A 237 0.14 12.36 -3.41
CA GLN A 237 0.81 12.59 -4.69
C GLN A 237 0.95 11.30 -5.50
N TYR A 238 1.27 10.18 -4.86
CA TYR A 238 1.35 8.88 -5.52
C TYR A 238 0.01 8.49 -6.15
N ARG A 239 -1.10 8.65 -5.42
CA ARG A 239 -2.45 8.36 -5.94
C ARG A 239 -2.85 9.30 -7.05
N ARG A 240 -2.52 10.60 -6.95
CA ARG A 240 -2.72 11.58 -8.04
C ARG A 240 -1.95 11.19 -9.30
N ALA A 241 -0.70 10.72 -9.16
CA ALA A 241 0.10 10.24 -10.29
C ALA A 241 -0.51 8.98 -10.93
N LEU A 242 -0.99 8.02 -10.13
CA LEU A 242 -1.74 6.86 -10.63
C LEU A 242 -3.00 7.27 -11.39
N ALA A 243 -3.74 8.24 -10.87
CA ALA A 243 -4.93 8.79 -11.52
C ALA A 243 -4.60 9.58 -12.80
N ALA A 244 -3.43 10.24 -12.86
CA ALA A 244 -2.94 11.03 -13.98
C ALA A 244 -2.47 10.16 -15.17
N ASP A 245 -1.84 9.02 -14.88
CA ASP A 245 -1.22 8.10 -15.86
C ASP A 245 -2.14 7.01 -16.42
N ALA A 246 -3.40 6.94 -15.96
CA ALA A 246 -4.39 6.09 -16.62
C ALA A 246 -4.49 6.50 -18.10
N ASP A 247 -4.18 5.56 -19.00
CA ASP A 247 -4.17 5.72 -20.45
C ASP A 247 -5.48 6.42 -20.89
N PRO A 248 -5.51 7.40 -21.81
CA PRO A 248 -6.75 7.85 -22.42
C PRO A 248 -7.64 6.71 -22.93
N ALA A 249 -7.06 5.55 -23.28
CA ALA A 249 -7.78 4.32 -23.60
C ALA A 249 -8.23 3.52 -22.35
N GLU A 250 -7.54 3.58 -21.21
CA GLU A 250 -8.02 3.06 -19.91
C GLU A 250 -9.03 4.02 -19.24
N ARG A 251 -8.95 5.32 -19.54
CA ARG A 251 -9.95 6.38 -19.28
C ARG A 251 -11.08 6.41 -20.32
N ALA A 252 -10.89 5.80 -21.50
CA ALA A 252 -11.96 5.53 -22.47
C ALA A 252 -12.59 4.16 -22.27
N ALA A 253 -11.87 3.21 -21.64
CA ALA A 253 -12.47 2.15 -20.83
C ALA A 253 -13.06 2.71 -19.52
N GLY A 254 -12.73 3.97 -19.20
CA GLY A 254 -13.43 4.89 -18.31
C GLY A 254 -14.82 5.21 -18.82
N LEU A 255 -15.65 4.21 -18.70
CA LEU A 255 -17.03 4.39 -18.39
C LEU A 255 -17.10 5.14 -17.03
N ARG A 256 -17.24 6.48 -17.05
CA ARG A 256 -17.64 7.29 -15.86
C ARG A 256 -18.90 6.72 -15.20
N GLU A 257 -19.68 5.99 -16.01
CA GLU A 257 -20.73 5.09 -15.63
C GLU A 257 -20.55 3.71 -16.31
N TRP A 258 -20.47 2.58 -15.59
CA TRP A 258 -20.37 1.23 -16.18
C TRP A 258 -21.40 0.24 -15.62
N GLY A 259 -21.64 -0.89 -16.30
CA GLY A 259 -22.59 -1.91 -15.88
C GLY A 259 -23.39 -2.47 -17.06
N SER A 260 -24.31 -3.40 -16.82
CA SER A 260 -25.14 -3.98 -17.89
C SER A 260 -26.12 -2.99 -18.52
N GLY A 261 -26.46 -1.90 -17.81
CA GLY A 261 -27.39 -0.86 -18.26
C GLY A 261 -28.86 -1.29 -18.24
N GLU A 262 -29.19 -2.45 -17.66
CA GLU A 262 -30.56 -2.92 -17.44
C GLU A 262 -31.34 -1.96 -16.52
N ALA A 263 -30.66 -1.41 -15.51
CA ALA A 263 -31.10 -0.29 -14.71
C ALA A 263 -29.96 0.70 -14.51
N GLN A 264 -30.29 1.98 -14.38
CA GLN A 264 -29.34 3.09 -14.33
C GLN A 264 -29.76 4.10 -13.27
N ILE A 265 -28.78 4.69 -12.60
CA ILE A 265 -28.96 5.85 -11.73
C ILE A 265 -28.99 7.07 -12.67
N ALA A 266 -30.19 7.51 -13.03
CA ALA A 266 -30.39 8.61 -13.97
C ALA A 266 -30.07 9.98 -13.36
N GLN A 267 -30.18 10.11 -12.03
CA GLN A 267 -29.94 11.37 -11.34
C GLN A 267 -29.50 11.13 -9.89
N ALA A 268 -28.52 11.90 -9.43
CA ALA A 268 -28.08 11.96 -8.04
C ALA A 268 -27.92 13.42 -7.61
N ARG A 269 -28.41 13.80 -6.42
CA ARG A 269 -28.32 15.17 -5.89
C ARG A 269 -28.11 15.16 -4.37
N LEU A 270 -27.33 16.11 -3.88
CA LEU A 270 -27.21 16.39 -2.45
C LEU A 270 -28.06 17.60 -2.09
N LEU A 271 -28.86 17.47 -1.04
CA LEU A 271 -29.75 18.51 -0.54
C LEU A 271 -29.37 18.90 0.89
N GLY A 272 -29.53 20.19 1.18
CA GLY A 272 -29.44 20.75 2.52
C GLY A 272 -30.72 20.61 3.33
N VAL A 273 -30.74 21.27 4.49
CA VAL A 273 -31.83 21.25 5.47
C VAL A 273 -33.14 21.81 4.90
N GLU A 274 -33.05 22.80 4.01
CA GLU A 274 -34.22 23.46 3.41
C GLU A 274 -34.64 22.80 2.09
N GLY A 275 -34.01 21.67 1.72
CA GLY A 275 -34.27 20.92 0.49
C GLY A 275 -33.61 21.52 -0.75
N GLU A 276 -32.72 22.49 -0.58
CA GLU A 276 -31.94 23.14 -1.62
C GLU A 276 -30.75 22.27 -2.06
N GLU A 277 -30.48 22.24 -3.36
CA GLU A 277 -29.34 21.50 -3.89
C GLU A 277 -28.03 22.28 -3.67
N ARG A 278 -27.06 21.64 -3.01
CA ARG A 278 -25.78 22.26 -2.69
C ARG A 278 -24.64 21.25 -2.62
N GLN A 279 -23.41 21.76 -2.79
CA GLN A 279 -22.17 20.97 -2.75
C GLN A 279 -21.23 21.43 -1.62
N GLN A 280 -21.70 22.31 -0.75
CA GLN A 280 -20.94 22.84 0.38
C GLN A 280 -21.77 22.64 1.63
N PHE A 281 -21.14 22.05 2.64
CA PHE A 281 -21.78 21.71 3.89
C PHE A 281 -20.92 22.14 5.09
N LEU A 282 -21.56 22.39 6.23
CA LEU A 282 -20.90 22.54 7.53
C LEU A 282 -20.82 21.18 8.24
N ALA A 283 -19.77 20.98 9.03
CA ALA A 283 -19.65 19.81 9.90
C ALA A 283 -20.88 19.67 10.82
N GLY A 284 -21.38 18.45 10.99
CA GLY A 284 -22.53 18.19 11.86
C GLY A 284 -23.90 18.63 11.32
N GLU A 285 -23.98 19.30 10.17
CA GLU A 285 -25.28 19.67 9.62
C GLU A 285 -25.96 18.51 8.85
N PRO A 286 -27.30 18.53 8.68
CA PRO A 286 -28.00 17.50 7.92
C PRO A 286 -27.68 17.51 6.42
N LEU A 287 -27.64 16.31 5.82
CA LEU A 287 -27.42 16.09 4.38
C LEU A 287 -28.37 15.00 3.87
N SER A 288 -29.04 15.25 2.73
CA SER A 288 -29.91 14.27 2.07
C SER A 288 -29.43 13.96 0.65
N LEU A 289 -29.16 12.70 0.35
CA LEU A 289 -28.89 12.22 -1.00
C LEU A 289 -30.19 11.77 -1.66
N ARG A 290 -30.50 12.32 -2.84
CA ARG A 290 -31.65 11.92 -3.67
C ARG A 290 -31.20 11.24 -4.94
N LEU A 291 -31.76 10.06 -5.19
CA LEU A 291 -31.44 9.24 -6.35
C LEU A 291 -32.70 8.98 -7.18
N HIS A 292 -32.56 9.04 -8.49
CA HIS A 292 -33.57 8.54 -9.43
C HIS A 292 -32.98 7.40 -10.24
N ILE A 293 -33.65 6.25 -10.19
CA ILE A 293 -33.23 5.03 -10.89
C ILE A 293 -34.27 4.72 -11.97
N VAL A 294 -33.80 4.35 -13.16
CA VAL A 294 -34.62 4.00 -14.32
C VAL A 294 -34.15 2.66 -14.87
N ALA A 295 -35.09 1.78 -15.21
CA ALA A 295 -34.82 0.47 -15.80
C ALA A 295 -35.41 0.37 -17.21
N ARG A 296 -34.69 -0.31 -18.11
CA ARG A 296 -35.11 -0.47 -19.53
C ARG A 296 -36.13 -1.59 -19.71
N ALA A 297 -36.17 -2.53 -18.77
CA ALA A 297 -37.11 -3.64 -18.69
C ALA A 297 -37.50 -3.85 -17.21
N PRO A 298 -38.61 -4.58 -16.94
CA PRO A 298 -38.96 -4.97 -15.58
C PRO A 298 -37.78 -5.70 -14.92
N ILE A 299 -37.30 -5.20 -13.78
CA ILE A 299 -36.22 -5.82 -13.01
C ILE A 299 -36.69 -6.21 -11.62
N GLU A 300 -36.04 -7.23 -11.06
CA GLU A 300 -36.09 -7.50 -9.63
C GLU A 300 -35.48 -6.33 -8.84
N PRO A 301 -35.81 -6.17 -7.56
CA PRO A 301 -35.24 -5.10 -6.73
C PRO A 301 -33.71 -5.12 -6.73
N PRO A 302 -33.04 -4.08 -7.24
CA PRO A 302 -31.58 -4.04 -7.26
C PRO A 302 -31.02 -3.76 -5.85
N ARG A 303 -29.76 -4.10 -5.62
CA ARG A 303 -29.02 -3.60 -4.45
C ARG A 303 -28.33 -2.29 -4.81
N LEU A 304 -28.53 -1.26 -4.00
CA LEU A 304 -27.85 0.02 -4.11
C LEU A 304 -26.63 0.03 -3.18
N GLN A 305 -25.48 0.44 -3.71
CA GLN A 305 -24.24 0.63 -2.98
C GLN A 305 -23.83 2.11 -3.02
N LEU A 306 -23.27 2.58 -1.92
CA LEU A 306 -22.77 3.93 -1.74
C LEU A 306 -21.36 3.84 -1.16
N GLU A 307 -20.42 4.56 -1.76
CA GLU A 307 -19.08 4.75 -1.20
C GLU A 307 -18.80 6.24 -1.04
N LEU A 308 -18.36 6.64 0.14
CA LEU A 308 -17.81 7.96 0.41
C LEU A 308 -16.29 7.86 0.44
N ARG A 309 -15.63 8.73 -0.34
CA ARG A 309 -14.18 8.82 -0.43
C ARG A 309 -13.69 10.24 -0.17
N ASP A 310 -12.47 10.39 0.33
CA ASP A 310 -11.82 11.70 0.47
C ASP A 310 -11.22 12.19 -0.88
N ASP A 311 -10.69 13.42 -0.93
CA ASP A 311 -10.00 13.99 -2.10
C ASP A 311 -8.77 13.16 -2.54
N ALA A 312 -8.24 12.32 -1.65
CA ALA A 312 -7.15 11.40 -1.93
C ALA A 312 -7.63 10.02 -2.42
N GLY A 313 -8.95 9.82 -2.58
CA GLY A 313 -9.57 8.58 -3.02
C GLY A 313 -9.61 7.46 -1.97
N LEU A 314 -9.24 7.72 -0.71
CA LEU A 314 -9.35 6.76 0.38
C LEU A 314 -10.83 6.49 0.67
N LEU A 315 -11.19 5.23 0.91
CA LEU A 315 -12.53 4.88 1.37
C LEU A 315 -12.73 5.39 2.80
N VAL A 316 -13.68 6.31 2.98
CA VAL A 316 -14.07 6.87 4.28
C VAL A 316 -15.20 6.04 4.87
N ALA A 317 -16.24 5.77 4.09
CA ALA A 317 -17.39 4.98 4.49
C ALA A 317 -18.01 4.27 3.28
N SER A 318 -18.70 3.17 3.54
CA SER A 318 -19.49 2.47 2.52
C SER A 318 -20.77 1.92 3.13
N ASP A 319 -21.86 1.95 2.37
CA ASP A 319 -23.13 1.34 2.75
C ASP A 319 -23.78 0.63 1.56
N ALA A 320 -24.63 -0.34 1.83
CA ALA A 320 -25.37 -1.07 0.82
C ALA A 320 -26.77 -1.45 1.31
N VAL A 321 -27.78 -1.17 0.48
CA VAL A 321 -29.17 -1.46 0.79
C VAL A 321 -29.82 -2.28 -0.33
N ASP A 322 -30.55 -3.31 0.09
CA ASP A 322 -31.48 -4.02 -0.79
C ASP A 322 -32.75 -3.17 -0.95
N THR A 323 -33.02 -2.72 -2.17
CA THR A 323 -34.16 -1.83 -2.44
C THR A 323 -35.51 -2.52 -2.20
N ALA A 324 -35.57 -3.86 -2.15
CA ALA A 324 -36.78 -4.57 -1.75
C ALA A 324 -37.25 -4.16 -0.34
N ARG A 325 -36.30 -3.92 0.57
CA ARG A 325 -36.57 -3.46 1.96
C ARG A 325 -37.14 -2.05 2.00
N LEU A 326 -36.88 -1.25 0.96
CA LEU A 326 -37.40 0.10 0.80
C LEU A 326 -38.75 0.12 0.07
N GLY A 327 -39.32 -1.05 -0.23
CA GLY A 327 -40.61 -1.19 -0.92
C GLY A 327 -40.51 -1.16 -2.45
N TRP A 328 -39.32 -1.32 -3.02
CA TRP A 328 -39.17 -1.54 -4.46
C TRP A 328 -39.86 -2.85 -4.85
N ARG A 329 -40.77 -2.78 -5.82
CA ARG A 329 -41.58 -3.93 -6.26
C ARG A 329 -40.90 -4.65 -7.41
N ASP A 330 -41.08 -5.96 -7.43
CA ASP A 330 -40.66 -6.78 -8.56
C ASP A 330 -41.34 -6.30 -9.85
N GLY A 331 -40.55 -6.24 -10.92
CA GLY A 331 -40.97 -5.74 -12.23
C GLY A 331 -41.13 -4.22 -12.36
N ALA A 332 -40.69 -3.43 -11.37
CA ALA A 332 -40.71 -1.98 -11.49
C ALA A 332 -39.69 -1.48 -12.55
N LEU A 333 -40.07 -0.43 -13.28
CA LEU A 333 -39.24 0.20 -14.31
C LEU A 333 -38.37 1.35 -13.78
N GLY A 334 -38.32 1.54 -12.46
CA GLY A 334 -37.60 2.64 -11.83
C GLY A 334 -38.22 3.06 -10.50
N GLY A 335 -37.54 3.99 -9.82
CA GLY A 335 -37.94 4.48 -8.51
C GLY A 335 -37.07 5.64 -8.03
N ALA A 336 -37.60 6.42 -7.09
CA ALA A 336 -36.85 7.46 -6.41
C ALA A 336 -36.46 6.98 -5.00
N LEU A 337 -35.19 7.13 -4.64
CA LEU A 337 -34.65 6.77 -3.33
C LEU A 337 -34.09 8.00 -2.63
N ARG A 338 -34.10 7.95 -1.30
CA ARG A 338 -33.45 8.96 -0.45
C ARG A 338 -32.58 8.29 0.61
N TYR A 339 -31.47 8.93 0.93
CA TYR A 339 -30.60 8.57 2.05
C TYR A 339 -30.34 9.84 2.85
N ASP A 340 -30.75 9.85 4.11
CA ASP A 340 -30.74 11.03 4.96
C ASP A 340 -29.72 10.84 6.10
N ILE A 341 -28.85 11.82 6.29
CA ILE A 341 -27.87 11.91 7.39
C ILE A 341 -28.30 13.10 8.26
N GLU A 342 -28.67 12.84 9.51
CA GLU A 342 -29.16 13.88 10.42
C GLU A 342 -28.05 14.80 10.94
N SER A 343 -26.88 14.24 11.23
CA SER A 343 -25.68 14.97 11.65
C SER A 343 -24.51 14.44 10.83
N LEU A 344 -23.97 15.26 9.91
CA LEU A 344 -22.88 14.85 9.03
C LEU A 344 -21.61 14.57 9.85
N PRO A 345 -21.12 13.32 9.93
CA PRO A 345 -20.02 12.95 10.82
C PRO A 345 -18.64 13.26 10.23
N LEU A 346 -18.53 14.32 9.44
CA LEU A 346 -17.30 14.75 8.77
C LEU A 346 -16.86 16.10 9.35
N SER A 347 -15.57 16.28 9.63
CA SER A 347 -15.05 17.53 10.21
C SER A 347 -14.69 18.55 9.12
N ASP A 348 -13.74 18.25 8.23
CA ASP A 348 -13.37 19.16 7.14
C ASP A 348 -12.81 18.41 5.91
N GLY A 349 -13.01 18.99 4.72
CA GLY A 349 -12.37 18.52 3.49
C GLY A 349 -13.30 18.36 2.29
N ARG A 350 -12.74 17.90 1.17
CA ARG A 350 -13.48 17.56 -0.05
C ARG A 350 -13.71 16.06 -0.12
N PHE A 351 -14.93 15.67 -0.48
CA PHE A 351 -15.38 14.30 -0.53
C PHE A 351 -16.05 13.96 -1.86
N HIS A 352 -15.93 12.69 -2.24
CA HIS A 352 -16.44 12.11 -3.48
C HIS A 352 -17.41 10.97 -3.14
N LEU A 353 -18.57 10.98 -3.78
CA LEU A 353 -19.57 9.93 -3.63
C LEU A 353 -19.58 9.04 -4.87
N ARG A 354 -19.45 7.72 -4.66
CA ARG A 354 -19.67 6.70 -5.68
C ARG A 354 -20.96 5.97 -5.42
N LEU A 355 -21.64 5.59 -6.49
CA LEU A 355 -22.93 4.91 -6.39
C LEU A 355 -22.97 3.71 -7.33
N GLY A 356 -23.44 2.58 -6.82
CA GLY A 356 -23.55 1.32 -7.56
C GLY A 356 -24.94 0.72 -7.48
N LEU A 357 -25.35 0.07 -8.56
CA LEU A 357 -26.50 -0.83 -8.62
C LEU A 357 -25.99 -2.21 -9.04
N SER A 358 -26.36 -3.22 -8.28
CA SER A 358 -26.16 -4.62 -8.63
C SER A 358 -27.48 -5.38 -8.59
N ASP A 359 -27.50 -6.58 -9.14
CA ASP A 359 -28.61 -7.50 -8.99
C ASP A 359 -28.84 -7.93 -7.52
N VAL A 360 -29.89 -8.73 -7.31
CA VAL A 360 -30.31 -9.19 -5.97
C VAL A 360 -29.23 -10.01 -5.26
N THR A 361 -28.39 -10.73 -6.01
CA THR A 361 -27.26 -11.51 -5.46
C THR A 361 -26.07 -10.61 -5.12
N GLY A 362 -25.94 -9.47 -5.79
CA GLY A 362 -24.81 -8.54 -5.65
C GLY A 362 -23.61 -8.92 -6.52
N GLU A 363 -23.72 -9.96 -7.35
CA GLU A 363 -22.62 -10.46 -8.18
C GLU A 363 -22.57 -9.75 -9.54
N ARG A 364 -23.71 -9.27 -10.05
CA ARG A 364 -23.80 -8.65 -11.37
C ARG A 364 -24.02 -7.15 -11.27
N PRO A 365 -23.07 -6.31 -11.73
CA PRO A 365 -23.23 -4.86 -11.74
C PRO A 365 -24.19 -4.43 -12.86
N LEU A 366 -25.25 -3.71 -12.47
CA LEU A 366 -26.23 -3.12 -13.39
C LEU A 366 -25.81 -1.72 -13.83
N HIS A 367 -25.32 -0.91 -12.87
CA HIS A 367 -24.80 0.43 -13.12
C HIS A 367 -23.85 0.86 -12.02
N TRP A 368 -22.84 1.65 -12.34
CA TRP A 368 -21.83 2.08 -11.39
C TRP A 368 -21.30 3.44 -11.79
N LEU A 369 -21.35 4.41 -10.88
CA LEU A 369 -20.90 5.79 -11.07
C LEU A 369 -19.71 6.05 -10.14
N ASP A 370 -18.51 6.14 -10.72
CA ASP A 370 -17.26 6.29 -9.97
C ASP A 370 -17.01 7.72 -9.43
N ASP A 371 -17.70 8.72 -9.96
CA ASP A 371 -17.70 10.11 -9.48
C ASP A 371 -19.12 10.68 -9.58
N ALA A 372 -20.06 10.10 -8.83
CA ALA A 372 -21.47 10.49 -8.91
C ALA A 372 -21.68 11.93 -8.44
N LEU A 373 -21.07 12.30 -7.31
CA LEU A 373 -21.18 13.63 -6.70
C LEU A 373 -19.88 14.02 -6.00
N THR A 374 -19.61 15.32 -5.91
CA THR A 374 -18.49 15.89 -5.13
C THR A 374 -19.02 17.01 -4.25
N PHE A 375 -18.59 17.06 -2.99
CA PHE A 375 -18.96 18.11 -2.06
C PHE A 375 -17.82 18.46 -1.10
N VAL A 376 -17.91 19.61 -0.45
CA VAL A 376 -16.92 20.13 0.50
C VAL A 376 -17.60 20.32 1.85
N VAL A 377 -16.94 19.88 2.91
CA VAL A 377 -17.35 20.11 4.30
C VAL A 377 -16.39 21.12 4.92
N TYR A 378 -16.95 22.15 5.55
CA TYR A 378 -16.22 23.13 6.34
C TYR A 378 -16.41 22.85 7.83
N PRO A 379 -15.38 23.07 8.65
CA PRO A 379 -15.47 22.86 10.09
C PRO A 379 -16.42 23.89 10.72
N GLU A 380 -17.17 23.46 11.73
CA GLU A 380 -18.02 24.34 12.55
C GLU A 380 -17.23 25.04 13.68
N GLY A 381 -16.08 24.48 14.08
CA GLY A 381 -15.21 25.00 15.15
C GLY A 381 -13.73 24.63 14.96
N ASP A 382 -12.94 24.60 16.05
CA ASP A 382 -11.49 24.29 16.03
C ASP A 382 -11.16 22.79 15.90
N GLU A 383 -12.15 21.97 15.53
CA GLU A 383 -11.99 20.53 15.33
C GLU A 383 -11.24 20.27 14.01
N GLY A 384 -10.35 19.27 14.00
CA GLY A 384 -9.60 18.88 12.81
C GLY A 384 -9.60 17.38 12.59
N GLY A 385 -9.66 16.95 11.34
CA GLY A 385 -9.62 15.54 10.95
C GLY A 385 -10.65 15.18 9.89
N ILE A 386 -10.80 13.89 9.59
CA ILE A 386 -11.77 13.44 8.57
C ILE A 386 -13.15 13.18 9.18
N VAL A 387 -13.20 12.79 10.45
CA VAL A 387 -14.42 12.36 11.15
C VAL A 387 -14.65 13.21 12.39
N ARG A 388 -15.90 13.61 12.61
CA ARG A 388 -16.35 14.31 13.80
C ARG A 388 -16.61 13.32 14.93
N LEU A 389 -16.04 13.58 16.11
CA LEU A 389 -16.29 12.78 17.31
C LEU A 389 -17.39 13.42 18.15
N GLU A 390 -18.57 12.81 18.14
CA GLU A 390 -19.68 13.25 18.98
C GLU A 390 -19.47 12.77 20.42
N GLY A 391 -18.89 13.63 21.26
CA GLY A 391 -18.63 13.35 22.66
C GLY A 391 -18.80 14.59 23.54
N SER A 392 -19.19 14.38 24.78
CA SER A 392 -19.31 15.44 25.78
C SER A 392 -18.32 15.22 26.91
N TRP A 393 -17.62 16.27 27.31
CA TRP A 393 -16.79 16.26 28.52
C TRP A 393 -17.65 16.52 29.75
N ALA A 394 -17.49 15.71 30.79
CA ALA A 394 -18.10 15.93 32.10
C ALA A 394 -17.02 15.87 33.19
N LEU A 395 -17.17 16.70 34.23
CA LEU A 395 -16.33 16.65 35.42
C LEU A 395 -16.82 15.52 36.34
N GLU A 396 -15.96 14.58 36.69
CA GLU A 396 -16.28 13.52 37.66
C GLU A 396 -15.81 13.94 39.06
N GLU A 397 -16.74 14.10 40.01
CA GLU A 397 -16.38 14.37 41.40
C GLU A 397 -15.79 13.11 42.05
N LYS A 398 -14.66 13.25 42.76
CA LYS A 398 -14.09 12.14 43.55
C LYS A 398 -15.05 11.78 44.67
N SER A 399 -15.61 10.57 44.63
CA SER A 399 -16.24 9.94 45.79
C SER A 399 -15.22 9.88 46.93
N GLU A 400 -15.42 10.70 47.96
CA GLU A 400 -14.74 10.53 49.24
C GLU A 400 -15.22 9.20 49.85
N ALA A 401 -14.32 8.22 49.91
CA ALA A 401 -14.54 6.98 50.63
C ALA A 401 -14.74 7.30 52.12
N ARG A 402 -15.91 6.93 52.66
CA ARG A 402 -16.23 7.00 54.09
C ARG A 402 -15.60 5.87 54.88
#